data_AF-A0A8C1QX95-F1
#
_entry.id   AF-A0A8C1QX95-F1
#
_cell.length_a   1.000
_cell.length_b   1.000
_cell.length_c   1.000
_cell.angle_alpha   90.00
_cell.angle_beta   90.00
_cell.angle_gamma   90.00
#
_symmetry.space_group_name_H-M   'P 1'
#
loop_
_entity.id
_entity.type
_entity.pdbx_description
1 polymer ?
#
loop_
_entity_poly.entity_id
_entity_poly.type
_entity_poly.pdbx_seq_one_letter_code
_entity_poly.pdbx_strand_id
1 'polypeptide(L)'
;VPQAEVDVAVQLLLQMKLDYKCLTGQDYNDGCPPADGEMMVDSGAALEEGDDQMDPWNVSSSSAKGVDYDKLIGQSMLSSSFRSISGISATDPSAMFVIRRDMHQILDAYEKQKFFYLYTGWGPSSEAMHVGHLIPFIFTRRLQDVFDVPLVIQMTDDEKYLWKDLLLDECHRYTVENLRDIIACGFDVNKPFIFSDLTIWDVVSDSVSPLFYANVVKVQKHVMFNQIQGIFGFTDSMISFPDPYFQKMRDVAPRIGYLKPALLHSTFWKTMISWRRSDILTRSIREQFMSPRTLHFNHERPDSDPP
;
A
#
# COMPACT_ATOMS: atom_id res chain seq x y z
N VAL A 1 -12.99 15.84 2.12
CA VAL A 1 -12.42 16.68 3.21
C VAL A 1 -13.48 17.71 3.53
N PRO A 2 -13.88 17.91 4.80
CA PRO A 2 -14.83 18.95 5.15
C PRO A 2 -14.37 20.29 4.60
N GLN A 3 -15.25 21.05 3.96
CA GLN A 3 -14.93 22.35 3.34
C GLN A 3 -14.15 23.26 4.31
N ALA A 4 -14.50 23.22 5.59
CA ALA A 4 -13.83 23.97 6.65
C ALA A 4 -12.34 23.63 6.85
N GLU A 5 -11.94 22.36 6.71
CA GLU A 5 -10.53 21.96 6.84
C GLU A 5 -9.71 22.40 5.62
N VAL A 6 -10.32 22.37 4.43
CA VAL A 6 -9.72 22.91 3.20
C VAL A 6 -9.53 24.41 3.33
N ASP A 7 -10.52 25.13 3.86
CA ASP A 7 -10.44 26.59 4.02
C ASP A 7 -9.34 26.99 5.01
N VAL A 8 -9.17 26.25 6.12
CA VAL A 8 -8.07 26.47 7.08
C VAL A 8 -6.71 26.20 6.43
N ALA A 9 -6.59 25.11 5.67
CA ALA A 9 -5.34 24.78 4.96
C ALA A 9 -5.00 25.84 3.88
N VAL A 10 -6.01 26.37 3.18
CA VAL A 10 -5.85 27.45 2.21
C VAL A 10 -5.40 28.75 2.89
N GLN A 11 -5.98 29.12 4.04
CA GLN A 11 -5.55 30.29 4.80
C GLN A 11 -4.11 30.17 5.28
N LEU A 12 -3.72 29.01 5.80
CA LEU A 12 -2.34 28.76 6.22
C LEU A 12 -1.37 28.85 5.04
N LEU A 13 -1.72 28.27 3.88
CA LEU A 13 -0.91 28.35 2.67
C LEU A 13 -0.72 29.79 2.19
N LEU A 14 -1.78 30.61 2.22
CA LEU A 14 -1.70 32.03 1.85
C LEU A 14 -0.79 32.81 2.81
N GLN A 15 -0.88 32.54 4.11
CA GLN A 15 0.01 33.15 5.10
C GLN A 15 1.47 32.77 4.85
N MET A 16 1.77 31.48 4.61
CA MET A 16 3.12 31.02 4.32
C MET A 16 3.70 31.66 3.03
N LYS A 17 2.87 31.88 2.01
CA LYS A 17 3.30 32.60 0.79
C LYS A 17 3.61 34.08 1.05
N LEU A 18 2.84 34.74 1.92
CA LEU A 18 3.11 36.11 2.34
C LEU A 18 4.42 36.19 3.14
N ASP A 19 4.61 35.30 4.10
CA ASP A 19 5.83 35.24 4.91
C ASP A 19 7.06 34.98 4.04
N TYR A 20 6.96 34.05 3.08
CA TYR A 20 8.00 33.80 2.08
C TYR A 20 8.34 35.06 1.28
N LYS A 21 7.33 35.80 0.80
CA LYS A 21 7.53 37.06 0.07
C LYS A 21 8.19 38.14 0.93
N CYS A 22 7.79 38.26 2.18
CA CYS A 22 8.39 39.19 3.13
C CYS A 22 9.87 38.85 3.40
N LEU A 23 10.19 37.57 3.53
CA LEU A 23 11.54 37.10 3.85
C LEU A 23 12.50 37.11 2.65
N THR A 24 12.00 36.78 1.46
CA THR A 24 12.83 36.60 0.25
C THR A 24 12.72 37.75 -0.75
N GLY A 25 11.73 38.62 -0.60
CA GLY A 25 11.40 39.66 -1.57
C GLY A 25 10.74 39.15 -2.85
N GLN A 26 10.44 37.85 -2.96
CA GLN A 26 9.92 37.21 -4.16
C GLN A 26 8.64 36.42 -3.87
N ASP A 27 7.72 36.38 -4.85
CA ASP A 27 6.56 35.48 -4.76
C ASP A 27 7.01 34.01 -4.88
N TYR A 28 6.37 33.12 -4.11
CA TYR A 28 6.66 31.70 -4.15
C TYR A 28 6.22 31.09 -5.51
N ASN A 29 7.18 30.50 -6.22
CA ASN A 29 6.94 29.71 -7.45
C ASN A 29 7.34 28.25 -7.20
N ASP A 30 6.45 27.33 -7.56
CA ASP A 30 6.68 25.90 -7.42
C ASP A 30 7.91 25.46 -8.25
N GLY A 31 8.80 24.67 -7.64
CA GLY A 31 10.05 24.22 -8.27
C GLY A 31 11.22 25.21 -8.33
N CYS A 32 11.12 26.42 -7.75
CA CYS A 32 12.22 27.39 -7.72
C CYS A 32 12.59 27.81 -6.28
N PRO A 33 13.53 27.12 -5.60
CA PRO A 33 14.03 27.57 -4.30
C PRO A 33 14.85 28.88 -4.44
N PRO A 34 14.86 29.75 -3.41
CA PRO A 34 15.63 30.99 -3.44
C PRO A 34 17.14 30.70 -3.43
N ALA A 35 17.93 31.53 -4.13
CA ALA A 35 19.38 31.39 -4.18
C ALA A 35 20.01 31.66 -2.81
N ASP A 36 20.97 30.82 -2.41
CA ASP A 36 21.60 30.77 -1.09
C ASP A 36 22.04 32.17 -0.59
N GLY A 37 21.34 32.66 0.42
CA GLY A 37 21.68 33.83 1.23
C GLY A 37 21.32 33.56 2.69
N GLU A 38 22.32 33.67 3.57
CA GLU A 38 22.37 33.27 4.99
C GLU A 38 21.05 33.42 5.76
N MET A 39 20.46 32.30 6.21
CA MET A 39 19.42 32.28 7.24
C MET A 39 20.05 32.14 8.62
N MET A 40 19.84 33.14 9.48
CA MET A 40 20.19 33.11 10.90
C MET A 40 19.33 32.06 11.63
N VAL A 41 19.97 31.08 12.26
CA VAL A 41 19.32 30.06 13.09
C VAL A 41 19.24 30.57 14.52
N ASP A 42 18.04 30.87 15.00
CA ASP A 42 17.77 31.01 16.44
C ASP A 42 17.55 29.63 17.06
N SER A 43 18.27 29.36 18.14
CA SER A 43 18.30 28.08 18.86
C SER A 43 17.28 28.10 20.00
N GLY A 44 16.15 27.41 19.83
CA GLY A 44 15.10 27.30 20.84
C GLY A 44 14.69 25.86 21.16
N ALA A 45 15.02 25.44 22.39
CA ALA A 45 14.47 24.38 23.26
C ALA A 45 14.19 22.96 22.71
N ALA A 46 14.85 21.98 23.36
CA ALA A 46 14.59 20.54 23.23
C ALA A 46 13.15 20.20 23.68
N LEU A 47 12.36 19.62 22.78
CA LEU A 47 11.05 19.03 23.07
C LEU A 47 11.24 17.57 23.51
N GLU A 48 10.48 17.17 24.53
CA GLU A 48 10.49 15.82 25.10
C GLU A 48 10.18 14.73 24.04
N GLU A 49 10.87 13.59 24.14
CA GLU A 49 10.68 12.42 23.26
C GLU A 49 9.29 11.80 23.50
N GLY A 50 8.31 12.11 22.64
CA GLY A 50 7.02 11.41 22.59
C GLY A 50 7.13 10.08 21.82
N ASP A 51 6.32 9.08 22.17
CA ASP A 51 6.27 7.80 21.46
C ASP A 51 5.88 7.95 19.98
N ASP A 52 6.40 7.07 19.13
CA ASP A 52 6.07 7.05 17.70
C ASP A 52 4.61 6.64 17.50
N GLN A 53 3.86 7.44 16.74
CA GLN A 53 2.47 7.17 16.40
C GLN A 53 2.36 6.80 14.92
N MET A 54 1.83 5.61 14.66
CA MET A 54 1.52 5.12 13.34
C MET A 54 0.04 4.77 13.26
N ASP A 55 -0.66 5.49 12.40
CA ASP A 55 -1.96 5.11 11.85
C ASP A 55 -1.90 5.20 10.30
N PRO A 56 -2.94 4.79 9.57
CA PRO A 56 -2.96 4.68 8.10
C PRO A 56 -2.89 6.02 7.39
N TRP A 57 -3.20 7.09 8.11
CA TRP A 57 -3.32 8.43 7.61
C TRP A 57 -2.14 9.27 8.09
N ASN A 58 -1.55 8.91 9.23
CA ASN A 58 -0.48 9.66 9.86
C ASN A 58 0.66 8.77 10.38
N VAL A 59 1.87 9.09 9.92
CA VAL A 59 3.12 8.56 10.46
C VAL A 59 3.85 9.73 11.10
N SER A 60 3.83 9.80 12.43
CA SER A 60 4.50 10.86 13.17
C SER A 60 5.48 10.29 14.18
N SER A 61 6.70 10.82 14.15
CA SER A 61 7.75 10.52 15.11
C SER A 61 8.24 11.83 15.70
N SER A 62 8.38 11.88 17.02
CA SER A 62 9.04 13.00 17.71
C SER A 62 10.55 13.05 17.40
N SER A 63 11.10 11.94 16.86
CA SER A 63 12.52 11.79 16.56
C SER A 63 12.91 12.37 15.20
N ALA A 64 14.00 13.13 15.21
CA ALA A 64 14.69 13.56 13.99
C ALA A 64 15.19 12.37 13.13
N LYS A 65 15.33 11.16 13.70
CA LYS A 65 15.66 9.91 12.97
C LYS A 65 14.44 9.23 12.32
N GLY A 66 13.24 9.62 12.72
CA GLY A 66 11.99 9.06 12.23
C GLY A 66 11.55 7.88 13.07
N VAL A 67 10.50 7.21 12.61
CA VAL A 67 9.90 6.10 13.33
C VAL A 67 10.94 5.00 13.58
N ASP A 68 11.07 4.59 14.85
CA ASP A 68 11.92 3.51 15.31
C ASP A 68 11.25 2.17 15.00
N TYR A 69 11.47 1.71 13.76
CA TYR A 69 11.00 0.42 13.30
C TYR A 69 11.62 -0.75 14.06
N ASP A 70 12.78 -0.60 14.68
CA ASP A 70 13.39 -1.66 15.46
C ASP A 70 12.58 -1.91 16.74
N LYS A 71 12.09 -0.84 17.39
CA LYS A 71 11.16 -0.93 18.53
C LYS A 71 9.77 -1.41 18.15
N LEU A 72 9.24 -0.98 17.01
CA LEU A 72 7.86 -1.31 16.60
C LEU A 72 7.72 -2.70 15.97
N ILE A 73 8.75 -3.16 15.26
CA ILE A 73 8.63 -4.26 14.30
C ILE A 73 9.51 -5.46 14.67
N GLY A 74 10.57 -5.24 15.45
CA GLY A 74 11.62 -6.23 15.71
C GLY A 74 12.50 -6.44 14.47
N GLN A 75 13.82 -6.44 14.65
CA GLN A 75 14.77 -6.65 13.55
C GLN A 75 14.59 -8.05 12.93
N SER A 76 14.22 -8.11 11.66
CA SER A 76 14.24 -9.35 10.88
C SER A 76 14.60 -9.05 9.43
N MET A 77 15.90 -8.84 9.19
CA MET A 77 16.41 -8.68 7.83
C MET A 77 16.05 -9.88 6.94
N LEU A 78 16.00 -9.68 5.61
CA LEU A 78 15.85 -10.77 4.66
C LEU A 78 16.90 -11.85 4.97
N SER A 79 16.45 -13.10 5.20
CA SER A 79 17.33 -14.22 5.47
C SER A 79 18.29 -14.46 4.30
N SER A 80 19.48 -14.96 4.60
CA SER A 80 20.50 -15.28 3.58
C SER A 80 19.95 -16.20 2.50
N SER A 81 19.13 -17.19 2.88
CA SER A 81 18.46 -18.11 1.96
C SER A 81 17.49 -17.40 1.03
N PHE A 82 16.66 -16.48 1.57
CA PHE A 82 15.75 -15.69 0.75
C PHE A 82 16.52 -14.80 -0.24
N ARG A 83 17.59 -14.14 0.19
CA ARG A 83 18.42 -13.31 -0.69
C ARG A 83 19.06 -14.12 -1.81
N SER A 84 19.54 -15.34 -1.50
CA SER A 84 20.12 -16.24 -2.49
C SER A 84 19.08 -16.67 -3.54
N ILE A 85 17.86 -17.01 -3.11
CA ILE A 85 16.80 -17.48 -4.02
C ILE A 85 16.24 -16.33 -4.87
N SER A 86 16.02 -15.17 -4.25
CA SER A 86 15.44 -14.00 -4.91
C SER A 86 16.43 -13.15 -5.71
N GLY A 87 17.73 -13.39 -5.55
CA GLY A 87 18.78 -12.54 -6.12
C GLY A 87 18.75 -11.10 -5.58
N ILE A 88 18.11 -10.85 -4.43
CA ILE A 88 18.04 -9.51 -3.82
C ILE A 88 19.29 -9.27 -3.00
N SER A 89 20.19 -8.43 -3.54
CA SER A 89 21.40 -8.00 -2.82
C SER A 89 21.06 -7.02 -1.69
N ALA A 90 22.04 -6.73 -0.83
CA ALA A 90 21.88 -5.73 0.23
C ALA A 90 21.76 -4.29 -0.31
N THR A 91 22.22 -4.05 -1.54
CA THR A 91 22.20 -2.74 -2.20
C THR A 91 20.97 -2.54 -3.09
N ASP A 92 20.15 -3.58 -3.26
CA ASP A 92 18.93 -3.54 -4.03
C ASP A 92 17.86 -2.69 -3.31
N PRO A 93 17.10 -1.82 -4.00
CA PRO A 93 15.98 -1.11 -3.39
C PRO A 93 15.02 -2.06 -2.67
N SER A 94 14.82 -3.27 -3.17
CA SER A 94 13.99 -4.33 -2.57
C SER A 94 14.49 -4.83 -1.22
N ALA A 95 15.73 -4.51 -0.83
CA ALA A 95 16.27 -4.82 0.49
C ALA A 95 15.57 -4.03 1.62
N MET A 96 14.72 -3.05 1.28
CA MET A 96 13.85 -2.32 2.20
C MET A 96 12.69 -3.16 2.77
N PHE A 97 12.42 -4.32 2.16
CA PHE A 97 11.43 -5.27 2.66
C PHE A 97 12.03 -6.15 3.75
N VAL A 98 11.28 -6.31 4.82
CA VAL A 98 11.62 -7.06 6.03
C VAL A 98 10.74 -8.30 6.07
N ILE A 99 11.36 -9.47 6.21
CA ILE A 99 10.64 -10.73 6.38
C ILE A 99 10.04 -10.75 7.76
N ARG A 100 8.75 -11.07 7.90
CA ARG A 100 8.09 -11.05 9.22
C ARG A 100 7.62 -12.41 9.67
N ARG A 101 6.80 -13.11 8.89
CA ARG A 101 6.08 -14.29 9.40
C ARG A 101 6.07 -15.44 8.41
N ASP A 102 6.46 -16.63 8.89
CA ASP A 102 6.35 -17.91 8.21
C ASP A 102 6.99 -18.00 6.81
N MET A 103 7.91 -17.11 6.47
CA MET A 103 8.61 -17.15 5.17
C MET A 103 9.47 -18.39 4.99
N HIS A 104 9.99 -18.99 6.07
CA HIS A 104 10.64 -20.30 5.99
C HIS A 104 9.70 -21.38 5.45
N GLN A 105 8.40 -21.32 5.74
CA GLN A 105 7.42 -22.27 5.21
C GLN A 105 7.21 -22.09 3.70
N ILE A 106 7.28 -20.84 3.21
CA ILE A 106 7.22 -20.55 1.78
C ILE A 106 8.47 -21.05 1.06
N LEU A 107 9.65 -20.82 1.64
CA LEU A 107 10.91 -21.33 1.09
C LEU A 107 10.95 -22.86 1.08
N ASP A 108 10.54 -23.50 2.18
CA ASP A 108 10.40 -24.95 2.26
C ASP A 108 9.40 -25.48 1.22
N ALA A 109 8.28 -24.78 1.00
CA ALA A 109 7.28 -25.15 -0.01
C ALA A 109 7.88 -25.03 -1.41
N TYR A 110 8.60 -23.95 -1.69
CA TYR A 110 9.28 -23.71 -2.97
C TYR A 110 10.33 -24.79 -3.26
N GLU A 111 11.21 -25.09 -2.30
CA GLU A 111 12.23 -26.14 -2.42
C GLU A 111 11.62 -27.54 -2.64
N LYS A 112 10.44 -27.79 -2.05
CA LYS A 112 9.69 -29.04 -2.21
C LYS A 112 8.73 -29.03 -3.40
N GLN A 113 8.80 -28.02 -4.26
CA GLN A 113 7.92 -27.85 -5.44
C GLN A 113 6.42 -27.90 -5.09
N LYS A 114 6.05 -27.36 -3.93
CA LYS A 114 4.66 -27.19 -3.52
C LYS A 114 4.13 -25.85 -4.00
N PHE A 115 2.88 -25.85 -4.44
CA PHE A 115 2.21 -24.65 -4.90
C PHE A 115 1.94 -23.66 -3.76
N PHE A 116 2.18 -22.37 -4.05
CA PHE A 116 1.70 -21.23 -3.30
C PHE A 116 1.39 -20.09 -4.28
N TYR A 117 0.76 -19.03 -3.79
CA TYR A 117 0.44 -17.84 -4.59
C TYR A 117 0.73 -16.58 -3.79
N LEU A 118 0.90 -15.46 -4.50
CA LEU A 118 1.08 -14.14 -3.91
C LEU A 118 -0.28 -13.44 -3.77
N TYR A 119 -0.41 -12.65 -2.71
CA TYR A 119 -1.58 -11.80 -2.47
C TYR A 119 -1.14 -10.41 -2.05
N THR A 120 -1.72 -9.39 -2.68
CA THR A 120 -1.59 -7.99 -2.29
C THR A 120 -2.89 -7.25 -2.60
N GLY A 121 -3.00 -5.98 -2.22
CA GLY A 121 -4.19 -5.20 -2.50
C GLY A 121 -3.96 -3.69 -2.53
N TRP A 122 -4.95 -2.99 -3.05
CA TRP A 122 -4.96 -1.54 -3.14
C TRP A 122 -6.35 -0.98 -2.85
N GLY A 123 -6.40 0.09 -2.05
CA GLY A 123 -7.63 0.81 -1.76
C GLY A 123 -7.71 2.11 -2.58
N PRO A 124 -8.44 2.14 -3.71
CA PRO A 124 -8.42 3.25 -4.65
C PRO A 124 -9.17 4.49 -4.13
N SER A 125 -8.45 5.49 -3.63
CA SER A 125 -9.03 6.70 -3.02
C SER A 125 -8.86 7.99 -3.84
N SER A 126 -8.14 7.92 -4.97
CA SER A 126 -7.86 9.05 -5.87
C SER A 126 -7.44 8.53 -7.24
N GLU A 127 -7.38 9.41 -8.24
CA GLU A 127 -7.05 9.02 -9.63
C GLU A 127 -5.62 8.52 -9.82
N ALA A 128 -4.66 9.05 -9.06
CA ALA A 128 -3.24 8.76 -9.27
C ALA A 128 -2.61 8.11 -8.05
N MET A 129 -1.77 7.10 -8.31
CA MET A 129 -0.85 6.56 -7.33
C MET A 129 0.42 7.41 -7.28
N HIS A 130 0.92 7.72 -6.08
CA HIS A 130 2.26 8.28 -5.93
C HIS A 130 3.30 7.16 -5.83
N VAL A 131 4.59 7.47 -6.05
CA VAL A 131 5.70 6.51 -6.05
C VAL A 131 5.71 5.58 -4.83
N GLY A 132 5.41 6.09 -3.63
CA GLY A 132 5.35 5.27 -2.42
C GLY A 132 4.36 4.09 -2.52
N HIS A 133 3.29 4.24 -3.30
CA HIS A 133 2.30 3.17 -3.52
C HIS A 133 2.80 2.12 -4.51
N LEU A 134 3.73 2.46 -5.40
CA LEU A 134 4.26 1.55 -6.41
C LEU A 134 5.31 0.58 -5.84
N ILE A 135 5.95 0.93 -4.73
CA ILE A 135 7.02 0.13 -4.11
C ILE A 135 6.55 -1.30 -3.78
N PRO A 136 5.41 -1.51 -3.09
CA PRO A 136 4.86 -2.86 -2.88
C PRO A 136 4.60 -3.63 -4.18
N PHE A 137 4.11 -2.96 -5.24
CA PHE A 137 3.83 -3.62 -6.52
C PHE A 137 5.09 -4.01 -7.27
N ILE A 138 6.09 -3.12 -7.35
CA ILE A 138 7.40 -3.41 -7.96
C ILE A 138 8.04 -4.62 -7.27
N PHE A 139 7.99 -4.67 -5.95
CA PHE A 139 8.50 -5.80 -5.20
C PHE A 139 7.71 -7.08 -5.44
N THR A 140 6.37 -7.00 -5.41
CA THR A 140 5.49 -8.15 -5.68
C THR A 140 5.73 -8.72 -7.07
N ARG A 141 5.90 -7.86 -8.08
CA ARG A 141 6.25 -8.25 -9.45
C ARG A 141 7.57 -9.01 -9.50
N ARG A 142 8.60 -8.55 -8.77
CA ARG A 142 9.87 -9.28 -8.66
C ARG A 142 9.70 -10.64 -7.97
N LEU A 143 8.91 -10.72 -6.90
CA LEU A 143 8.63 -12.02 -6.26
C LEU A 143 7.93 -12.97 -7.23
N GLN A 144 6.99 -12.47 -8.02
CA GLN A 144 6.33 -13.24 -9.06
C GLN A 144 7.34 -13.75 -10.10
N ASP A 145 8.27 -12.91 -10.55
CA ASP A 145 9.31 -13.31 -11.51
C ASP A 145 10.28 -14.37 -10.93
N VAL A 146 10.64 -14.24 -9.64
CA VAL A 146 11.56 -15.16 -8.95
C VAL A 146 10.92 -16.53 -8.72
N PHE A 147 9.68 -16.53 -8.21
CA PHE A 147 9.03 -17.77 -7.75
C PHE A 147 8.15 -18.41 -8.81
N ASP A 148 7.84 -17.68 -9.89
CA ASP A 148 6.96 -18.10 -10.97
C ASP A 148 5.59 -18.61 -10.47
N VAL A 149 4.95 -17.80 -9.62
CA VAL A 149 3.68 -18.15 -8.96
C VAL A 149 2.52 -17.25 -9.38
N PRO A 150 1.26 -17.73 -9.28
CA PRO A 150 0.07 -16.90 -9.45
C PRO A 150 0.05 -15.73 -8.46
N LEU A 151 -0.56 -14.61 -8.88
CA LEU A 151 -0.74 -13.42 -8.06
C LEU A 151 -2.21 -13.03 -8.03
N VAL A 152 -2.71 -12.65 -6.87
CA VAL A 152 -4.03 -12.05 -6.70
C VAL A 152 -3.87 -10.62 -6.17
N ILE A 153 -4.51 -9.66 -6.84
CA ILE A 153 -4.55 -8.25 -6.41
C ILE A 153 -6.01 -7.85 -6.14
N GLN A 154 -6.32 -7.57 -4.87
CA GLN A 154 -7.63 -7.07 -4.47
C GLN A 154 -7.69 -5.54 -4.61
N MET A 155 -8.73 -5.03 -5.25
CA MET A 155 -9.05 -3.60 -5.28
C MET A 155 -10.21 -3.36 -4.31
N THR A 156 -9.93 -2.75 -3.15
CA THR A 156 -10.90 -2.54 -2.05
C THR A 156 -11.72 -1.27 -2.27
N ASP A 157 -12.46 -1.22 -3.37
CA ASP A 157 -13.30 -0.07 -3.72
C ASP A 157 -14.55 0.06 -2.86
N ASP A 158 -15.06 -1.06 -2.34
CA ASP A 158 -16.08 -1.11 -1.29
C ASP A 158 -15.59 -0.50 0.03
N GLU A 159 -14.35 -0.76 0.45
CA GLU A 159 -13.72 -0.15 1.62
C GLU A 159 -13.72 1.37 1.46
N LYS A 160 -13.31 1.87 0.28
CA LYS A 160 -13.26 3.32 0.04
C LYS A 160 -14.64 3.95 -0.03
N TYR A 161 -15.63 3.25 -0.58
CA TYR A 161 -17.03 3.68 -0.53
C TYR A 161 -17.54 3.79 0.92
N LEU A 162 -17.22 2.82 1.78
CA LEU A 162 -17.65 2.82 3.18
C LEU A 162 -16.93 3.88 4.04
N TRP A 163 -15.68 4.22 3.69
CA TRP A 163 -14.81 5.08 4.50
C TRP A 163 -14.70 6.52 4.06
N LYS A 164 -15.04 6.82 2.81
CA LYS A 164 -14.93 8.16 2.23
C LYS A 164 -16.29 8.56 1.67
N ASP A 165 -16.49 9.86 1.57
CA ASP A 165 -17.63 10.44 0.86
C ASP A 165 -17.37 10.36 -0.65
N LEU A 166 -17.55 9.15 -1.20
CA LEU A 166 -17.36 8.81 -2.60
C LEU A 166 -18.59 8.07 -3.12
N LEU A 167 -18.99 8.35 -4.35
CA LEU A 167 -20.02 7.59 -5.05
C LEU A 167 -19.44 6.28 -5.62
N LEU A 168 -20.30 5.27 -5.83
CA LEU A 168 -19.89 3.99 -6.42
C LEU A 168 -19.22 4.17 -7.80
N ASP A 169 -19.74 5.09 -8.62
CA ASP A 169 -19.16 5.40 -9.94
C ASP A 169 -17.76 6.02 -9.81
N GLU A 170 -17.51 6.82 -8.76
CA GLU A 170 -16.19 7.38 -8.49
C GLU A 170 -15.21 6.30 -8.02
N CYS A 171 -15.65 5.41 -7.12
CA CYS A 171 -14.89 4.25 -6.69
C CYS A 171 -14.48 3.37 -7.87
N HIS A 172 -15.43 3.03 -8.76
CA HIS A 172 -15.16 2.26 -9.96
C HIS A 172 -14.14 2.96 -10.87
N ARG A 173 -14.31 4.26 -11.10
CA ARG A 173 -13.39 5.07 -11.91
C ARG A 173 -11.98 5.08 -11.32
N TYR A 174 -11.84 5.26 -10.01
CA TYR A 174 -10.53 5.19 -9.35
C TYR A 174 -9.92 3.80 -9.44
N THR A 175 -10.70 2.73 -9.26
CA THR A 175 -10.23 1.34 -9.48
C THR A 175 -9.62 1.19 -10.86
N VAL A 176 -10.32 1.65 -11.90
CA VAL A 176 -9.86 1.57 -13.30
C VAL A 176 -8.59 2.37 -13.55
N GLU A 177 -8.48 3.60 -13.03
CA GLU A 177 -7.28 4.41 -13.20
C GLU A 177 -6.07 3.83 -12.44
N ASN A 178 -6.27 3.38 -11.21
CA ASN A 178 -5.18 2.81 -10.39
C ASN A 178 -4.73 1.45 -10.94
N LEU A 179 -5.62 0.70 -11.59
CA LEU A 179 -5.27 -0.52 -12.30
C LEU A 179 -4.26 -0.26 -13.44
N ARG A 180 -4.36 0.89 -14.13
CA ARG A 180 -3.37 1.30 -15.14
C ARG A 180 -1.99 1.47 -14.52
N ASP A 181 -1.92 2.15 -13.38
CA ASP A 181 -0.68 2.35 -12.63
C ASP A 181 -0.07 1.00 -12.17
N ILE A 182 -0.89 0.10 -11.63
CA ILE A 182 -0.45 -1.23 -11.16
C ILE A 182 0.06 -2.08 -12.33
N ILE A 183 -0.69 -2.18 -13.43
CA ILE A 183 -0.27 -2.95 -14.61
C ILE A 183 0.99 -2.36 -15.23
N ALA A 184 1.12 -1.03 -15.20
CA ALA A 184 2.30 -0.36 -15.70
C ALA A 184 3.56 -0.76 -14.93
N CYS A 185 3.51 -1.22 -13.67
CA CYS A 185 4.66 -1.82 -12.96
C CYS A 185 5.25 -3.09 -13.64
N GLY A 186 4.63 -3.59 -14.70
CA GLY A 186 5.22 -4.60 -15.59
C GLY A 186 4.94 -6.04 -15.19
N PHE A 187 3.81 -6.30 -14.52
CA PHE A 187 3.32 -7.67 -14.31
C PHE A 187 3.07 -8.37 -15.66
N ASP A 188 3.33 -9.67 -15.72
CA ASP A 188 2.90 -10.49 -16.86
C ASP A 188 1.38 -10.56 -16.86
N VAL A 189 0.72 -9.97 -17.86
CA VAL A 189 -0.75 -9.87 -17.94
C VAL A 189 -1.49 -11.21 -17.83
N ASN A 190 -0.82 -12.34 -18.05
CA ASN A 190 -1.44 -13.66 -17.99
C ASN A 190 -1.42 -14.28 -16.59
N LYS A 191 -0.68 -13.71 -15.63
CA LYS A 191 -0.45 -14.29 -14.30
C LYS A 191 -1.24 -13.66 -13.14
N PRO A 192 -1.47 -12.33 -13.07
CA PRO A 192 -2.23 -11.74 -11.99
C PRO A 192 -3.73 -11.86 -12.27
N PHE A 193 -4.47 -12.29 -11.26
CA PHE A 193 -5.90 -12.11 -11.17
C PHE A 193 -6.16 -10.84 -10.36
N ILE A 194 -6.66 -9.79 -11.00
CA ILE A 194 -6.96 -8.50 -10.37
C ILE A 194 -8.48 -8.32 -10.35
N PHE A 195 -9.05 -7.98 -9.20
CA PHE A 195 -10.50 -7.84 -9.06
C PHE A 195 -10.89 -6.67 -8.17
N SER A 196 -12.06 -6.10 -8.45
CA SER A 196 -12.78 -5.15 -7.60
C SER A 196 -13.67 -5.92 -6.63
N ASP A 197 -13.72 -5.52 -5.36
CA ASP A 197 -14.62 -6.14 -4.38
C ASP A 197 -16.09 -5.92 -4.75
N LEU A 198 -16.42 -4.76 -5.33
CA LEU A 198 -17.78 -4.47 -5.81
C LEU A 198 -18.19 -5.32 -7.02
N THR A 199 -17.27 -5.59 -7.95
CA THR A 199 -17.60 -6.26 -9.23
C THR A 199 -17.06 -7.69 -9.34
N ILE A 200 -16.48 -8.26 -8.29
CA ILE A 200 -15.92 -9.63 -8.35
C ILE A 200 -16.96 -10.64 -8.83
N TRP A 201 -18.22 -10.45 -8.45
CA TRP A 201 -19.38 -11.28 -8.78
C TRP A 201 -19.65 -11.39 -10.28
N ASP A 202 -19.26 -10.38 -11.06
CA ASP A 202 -19.46 -10.35 -12.51
C ASP A 202 -18.34 -11.08 -13.27
N VAL A 203 -17.19 -11.30 -12.62
CA VAL A 203 -15.95 -11.75 -13.27
C VAL A 203 -15.58 -13.18 -12.92
N VAL A 204 -15.93 -13.64 -11.71
CA VAL A 204 -15.69 -15.04 -11.32
C VAL A 204 -16.87 -15.91 -11.73
N SER A 205 -16.59 -17.18 -12.09
CA SER A 205 -17.65 -18.10 -12.51
C SER A 205 -18.71 -18.29 -11.42
N ASP A 206 -19.91 -18.69 -11.82
CA ASP A 206 -21.02 -19.04 -10.91
C ASP A 206 -20.63 -20.08 -9.85
N SER A 207 -19.59 -20.87 -10.11
CA SER A 207 -19.06 -21.85 -9.15
C SER A 207 -18.05 -21.27 -8.15
N VAL A 208 -17.36 -20.17 -8.49
CA VAL A 208 -16.32 -19.55 -7.66
C VAL A 208 -16.88 -18.42 -6.81
N SER A 209 -17.83 -17.65 -7.34
CA SER A 209 -18.50 -16.55 -6.64
C SER A 209 -19.04 -16.97 -5.25
N PRO A 210 -19.82 -18.06 -5.14
CA PRO A 210 -20.33 -18.51 -3.84
C PRO A 210 -19.23 -18.89 -2.84
N LEU A 211 -18.07 -19.36 -3.31
CA LEU A 211 -16.95 -19.76 -2.46
C LEU A 211 -16.22 -18.54 -1.88
N PHE A 212 -16.10 -17.45 -2.65
CA PHE A 212 -15.56 -16.20 -2.15
C PHE A 212 -16.41 -15.66 -1.00
N TYR A 213 -17.73 -15.54 -1.20
CA TYR A 213 -18.64 -15.09 -0.14
C TYR A 213 -18.64 -16.04 1.07
N ALA A 214 -18.63 -17.36 0.83
CA ALA A 214 -18.58 -18.34 1.91
C ALA A 214 -17.35 -18.15 2.79
N ASN A 215 -16.20 -17.76 2.23
CA ASN A 215 -15.02 -17.42 3.01
C ASN A 215 -15.21 -16.13 3.83
N VAL A 216 -15.84 -15.10 3.27
CA VAL A 216 -16.20 -13.88 4.00
C VAL A 216 -17.04 -14.23 5.23
N VAL A 217 -18.13 -15.00 5.06
CA VAL A 217 -19.01 -15.40 6.15
C VAL A 217 -18.30 -16.27 7.18
N LYS A 218 -17.45 -17.21 6.74
CA LYS A 218 -16.60 -18.01 7.64
C LYS A 218 -15.71 -17.12 8.48
N VAL A 219 -15.06 -16.11 7.91
CA VAL A 219 -14.20 -15.19 8.67
C VAL A 219 -15.03 -14.35 9.63
N GLN A 220 -16.12 -13.73 9.17
CA GLN A 220 -17.00 -12.90 9.99
C GLN A 220 -17.51 -13.65 11.24
N LYS A 221 -17.90 -14.92 11.10
CA LYS A 221 -18.35 -15.75 12.24
C LYS A 221 -17.30 -15.90 13.34
N HIS A 222 -16.02 -15.82 13.02
CA HIS A 222 -14.91 -16.06 13.96
C HIS A 222 -14.23 -14.77 14.46
N VAL A 223 -14.79 -13.62 14.10
CA VAL A 223 -14.29 -12.29 14.48
C VAL A 223 -15.38 -11.57 15.28
N MET A 224 -15.14 -11.40 16.58
CA MET A 224 -16.07 -10.71 17.48
C MET A 224 -15.90 -9.19 17.39
N PHE A 225 -16.98 -8.42 17.54
CA PHE A 225 -16.95 -6.96 17.46
C PHE A 225 -15.93 -6.31 18.41
N ASN A 226 -15.86 -6.76 19.66
CA ASN A 226 -14.89 -6.27 20.64
C ASN A 226 -13.43 -6.48 20.21
N GLN A 227 -13.14 -7.55 19.46
CA GLN A 227 -11.81 -7.81 18.91
C GLN A 227 -11.50 -6.83 17.79
N ILE A 228 -12.48 -6.53 16.93
CA ILE A 228 -12.29 -5.54 15.87
C ILE A 228 -12.10 -4.14 16.49
N GLN A 229 -12.87 -3.78 17.53
CA GLN A 229 -12.68 -2.54 18.28
C GLN A 229 -11.28 -2.42 18.88
N GLY A 230 -10.75 -3.49 19.50
CA GLY A 230 -9.41 -3.46 20.07
C GLY A 230 -8.28 -3.42 19.04
N ILE A 231 -8.50 -3.95 17.82
CA ILE A 231 -7.48 -3.99 16.77
C ILE A 231 -7.49 -2.71 15.93
N PHE A 232 -8.67 -2.24 15.54
CA PHE A 232 -8.82 -1.15 14.57
C PHE A 232 -9.25 0.17 15.21
N GLY A 233 -9.74 0.16 16.45
CA GLY A 233 -10.16 1.38 17.15
C GLY A 233 -11.34 2.07 16.47
N PHE A 234 -12.56 1.50 16.54
CA PHE A 234 -13.80 2.10 15.99
C PHE A 234 -14.25 3.43 16.65
N THR A 235 -13.32 4.20 17.20
CA THR A 235 -13.53 5.55 17.74
C THR A 235 -12.45 6.45 17.14
N ASP A 236 -12.85 7.42 16.30
CA ASP A 236 -12.16 8.58 15.68
C ASP A 236 -10.72 8.48 15.14
N SER A 237 -9.93 7.45 15.46
CA SER A 237 -8.56 7.26 14.97
C SER A 237 -8.31 5.78 14.67
N MET A 238 -8.65 5.39 13.45
CA MET A 238 -8.62 3.99 13.00
C MET A 238 -7.27 3.54 12.46
N ILE A 239 -6.87 2.30 12.78
CA ILE A 239 -5.62 1.65 12.33
C ILE A 239 -5.82 0.68 11.15
N SER A 240 -6.00 1.19 9.94
CA SER A 240 -5.82 0.51 8.64
C SER A 240 -4.34 0.29 8.21
N PHE A 241 -3.52 -0.41 9.00
CA PHE A 241 -2.31 -1.06 8.48
C PHE A 241 -2.64 -2.49 8.04
N PRO A 242 -1.99 -3.04 7.00
CA PRO A 242 -2.22 -4.42 6.58
C PRO A 242 -1.92 -5.47 7.68
N ASP A 243 -0.90 -5.25 8.54
CA ASP A 243 -0.48 -6.22 9.58
C ASP A 243 -1.63 -6.57 10.56
N PRO A 244 -2.37 -5.62 11.15
CA PRO A 244 -3.59 -5.90 11.91
C PRO A 244 -4.59 -6.85 11.23
N TYR A 245 -4.89 -6.63 9.94
CA TYR A 245 -5.82 -7.49 9.18
C TYR A 245 -5.29 -8.91 9.07
N PHE A 246 -4.02 -9.08 8.67
CA PHE A 246 -3.44 -10.40 8.48
C PHE A 246 -3.09 -11.11 9.78
N GLN A 247 -2.76 -10.38 10.84
CA GLN A 247 -2.63 -10.96 12.18
C GLN A 247 -3.96 -11.60 12.59
N LYS A 248 -5.07 -10.89 12.39
CA LYS A 248 -6.40 -11.45 12.65
C LYS A 248 -6.70 -12.64 11.75
N MET A 249 -6.38 -12.55 10.47
CA MET A 249 -6.58 -13.66 9.53
C MET A 249 -5.78 -14.91 9.93
N ARG A 250 -4.55 -14.76 10.42
CA ARG A 250 -3.72 -15.86 10.93
C ARG A 250 -4.30 -16.53 12.17
N ASP A 251 -5.05 -15.80 12.99
CA ASP A 251 -5.78 -16.37 14.13
C ASP A 251 -7.04 -17.12 13.69
N VAL A 252 -7.69 -16.67 12.60
CA VAL A 252 -8.94 -17.25 12.08
C VAL A 252 -8.67 -18.46 11.20
N ALA A 253 -7.65 -18.43 10.35
CA ALA A 253 -7.38 -19.46 9.34
C ALA A 253 -7.43 -20.91 9.90
N PRO A 254 -6.74 -21.25 11.01
CA PRO A 254 -6.81 -22.61 11.55
C PRO A 254 -8.21 -23.03 12.02
N ARG A 255 -9.04 -22.08 12.48
CA ARG A 255 -10.41 -22.34 12.96
C ARG A 255 -11.37 -22.69 11.84
N ILE A 256 -11.04 -22.28 10.61
CA ILE A 256 -11.83 -22.57 9.40
C ILE A 256 -11.17 -23.60 8.49
N GLY A 257 -10.13 -24.30 8.98
CA GLY A 257 -9.44 -25.37 8.26
C GLY A 257 -8.43 -24.90 7.21
N TYR A 258 -7.98 -23.65 7.25
CA TYR A 258 -7.02 -23.08 6.30
C TYR A 258 -5.63 -22.90 6.91
N LEU A 259 -4.63 -22.82 6.03
CA LEU A 259 -3.25 -22.49 6.39
C LEU A 259 -3.14 -20.99 6.72
N LYS A 260 -2.21 -20.65 7.61
CA LYS A 260 -1.92 -19.26 7.95
C LYS A 260 -1.17 -18.59 6.78
N PRO A 261 -1.53 -17.36 6.37
CA PRO A 261 -0.76 -16.64 5.36
C PRO A 261 0.61 -16.22 5.92
N ALA A 262 1.66 -16.38 5.12
CA ALA A 262 2.98 -15.81 5.37
C ALA A 262 2.99 -14.31 5.00
N LEU A 263 3.88 -13.52 5.62
CA LEU A 263 3.90 -12.06 5.46
C LEU A 263 5.32 -11.49 5.27
N LEU A 264 5.41 -10.57 4.31
CA LEU A 264 6.55 -9.68 4.02
C LEU A 264 6.08 -8.24 4.21
N HIS A 265 6.77 -7.45 5.03
CA HIS A 265 6.40 -6.05 5.26
C HIS A 265 7.49 -5.12 4.72
N SER A 266 7.11 -4.02 4.08
CA SER A 266 8.04 -2.93 3.77
C SER A 266 8.25 -2.02 4.97
N THR A 267 9.45 -1.47 5.12
CA THR A 267 9.70 -0.34 6.02
C THR A 267 9.30 0.97 5.34
N PHE A 268 8.77 1.93 6.11
CA PHE A 268 8.46 3.27 5.61
C PHE A 268 9.63 4.23 5.88
N TRP A 269 10.62 4.34 4.97
CA TRP A 269 11.73 5.27 5.22
C TRP A 269 11.32 6.74 5.04
N LYS A 270 11.92 7.65 5.83
CA LYS A 270 11.77 9.12 5.72
C LYS A 270 12.06 9.68 4.32
N THR A 271 12.84 8.97 3.51
CA THR A 271 13.10 9.33 2.12
C THR A 271 11.82 9.19 1.31
N MET A 272 10.94 8.22 1.56
CA MET A 272 9.66 8.14 0.84
C MET A 272 8.74 9.35 1.09
N ILE A 273 8.87 10.02 2.24
CA ILE A 273 8.19 11.30 2.53
C ILE A 273 8.80 12.45 1.68
N SER A 274 10.11 12.47 1.47
CA SER A 274 10.72 13.42 0.52
C SER A 274 10.41 13.05 -0.94
N TRP A 275 10.20 11.77 -1.24
CA TRP A 275 9.83 11.26 -2.57
C TRP A 275 8.39 11.60 -2.93
N ARG A 276 7.52 11.81 -1.92
CA ARG A 276 6.18 12.37 -2.07
C ARG A 276 6.17 13.80 -2.64
N ARG A 277 7.30 14.50 -2.61
CA ARG A 277 7.43 15.92 -2.98
C ARG A 277 8.29 16.17 -4.23
N SER A 278 8.75 15.14 -4.94
CA SER A 278 9.69 15.28 -6.06
C SER A 278 9.21 14.59 -7.34
N ASP A 279 8.77 15.39 -8.33
CA ASP A 279 8.34 14.93 -9.65
C ASP A 279 9.45 14.20 -10.44
N ILE A 280 10.71 14.55 -10.17
CA ILE A 280 11.90 14.00 -10.86
C ILE A 280 12.01 12.50 -10.61
N LEU A 281 11.69 12.05 -9.39
CA LEU A 281 11.82 10.66 -9.01
C LEU A 281 10.65 9.80 -9.51
N THR A 282 9.45 10.38 -9.56
CA THR A 282 8.27 9.79 -10.20
C THR A 282 8.54 9.50 -11.67
N ARG A 283 9.24 10.39 -12.37
CA ARG A 283 9.62 10.20 -13.78
C ARG A 283 10.66 9.09 -13.96
N SER A 284 11.73 9.10 -13.17
CA SER A 284 12.79 8.08 -13.24
C SER A 284 12.28 6.67 -12.91
N ILE A 285 11.40 6.54 -11.90
CA ILE A 285 10.78 5.25 -11.55
C ILE A 285 9.80 4.79 -12.62
N ARG A 286 9.02 5.71 -13.20
CA ARG A 286 8.16 5.41 -14.36
C ARG A 286 8.98 4.94 -15.55
N GLU A 287 10.10 5.58 -15.85
CA GLU A 287 10.98 5.19 -16.97
C GLU A 287 11.74 3.87 -16.71
N GLN A 288 12.16 3.62 -15.47
CA GLN A 288 12.96 2.45 -15.11
C GLN A 288 12.11 1.19 -14.87
N PHE A 289 10.94 1.33 -14.25
CA PHE A 289 10.13 0.21 -13.77
C PHE A 289 8.76 0.10 -14.43
N MET A 290 8.31 1.13 -15.17
CA MET A 290 6.99 1.10 -15.78
C MET A 290 7.05 0.96 -17.30
N SER A 291 6.19 0.12 -17.85
CA SER A 291 6.05 -0.06 -19.30
C SER A 291 4.81 0.68 -19.82
N PRO A 292 4.88 1.42 -20.95
CA PRO A 292 3.70 1.98 -21.58
C PRO A 292 2.78 0.84 -22.05
N ARG A 293 1.56 0.75 -21.53
CA ARG A 293 0.58 -0.24 -22.00
C ARG A 293 -0.83 0.35 -22.06
N THR A 294 -1.54 0.00 -23.13
CA THR A 294 -2.95 0.31 -23.33
C THR A 294 -3.78 -0.79 -22.68
N LEU A 295 -4.74 -0.43 -21.81
CA LEU A 295 -5.69 -1.40 -21.28
C LEU A 295 -6.76 -1.71 -22.34
N HIS A 296 -6.98 -2.99 -22.61
CA HIS A 296 -8.14 -3.47 -23.34
C HIS A 296 -9.09 -4.11 -22.34
N PHE A 297 -10.24 -3.47 -22.10
CA PHE A 297 -11.30 -4.04 -21.28
C PHE A 297 -12.10 -5.02 -22.15
N ASN A 298 -12.17 -6.29 -21.76
CA ASN A 298 -13.13 -7.21 -22.34
C ASN A 298 -14.51 -6.86 -21.79
N HIS A 299 -15.29 -6.11 -22.56
CA HIS A 299 -16.68 -5.79 -22.24
C HIS A 299 -17.65 -6.90 -22.66
N GLU A 300 -17.16 -7.98 -23.27
CA GLU A 300 -17.97 -9.10 -23.70
C GLU A 300 -18.04 -10.14 -22.58
N ARG A 301 -19.24 -10.33 -22.03
CA ARG A 301 -19.56 -11.60 -21.35
C ARG A 301 -19.25 -12.69 -22.36
N PRO A 302 -18.55 -13.79 -21.98
CA PRO A 302 -18.59 -14.98 -22.81
C PRO A 302 -20.07 -15.31 -23.00
N ASP A 303 -20.53 -15.26 -24.25
CA ASP A 303 -21.84 -15.79 -24.61
C ASP A 303 -21.92 -17.16 -23.96
N SER A 304 -22.98 -17.35 -23.17
CA SER A 304 -23.32 -18.61 -22.54
C SER A 304 -23.18 -19.73 -23.56
N ASP A 305 -22.19 -20.61 -23.36
CA ASP A 305 -22.19 -21.90 -24.06
C ASP A 305 -23.51 -22.62 -23.66
N PRO A 306 -24.39 -22.94 -24.63
CA PRO A 306 -25.61 -23.67 -24.34
C PRO A 306 -25.29 -25.15 -24.03
N PRO A 307 -26.23 -25.87 -23.40
CA PRO A 307 -26.01 -26.79 -22.26
C PRO A 307 -25.19 -28.05 -22.56
#